data_AF-A0A069PBC5-F1
#
_entry.id   AF-A0A069PBC5-F1
#
_cell.length_a   1.000
_cell.length_b   1.000
_cell.length_c   1.000
_cell.angle_alpha   90.00
_cell.angle_beta   90.00
_cell.angle_gamma   90.00
#
_symmetry.space_group_name_H-M   'P 1'
#
loop_
_entity.id
_entity.type
_entity.pdbx_description
1 polymer ?
#
loop_
_entity_poly.entity_id
_entity_poly.type
_entity_poly.pdbx_seq_one_letter_code
_entity_poly.pdbx_strand_id
1 'polypeptide(L)'
;MFGLYPAGPDWVRTFATVKFSSRDIQHSLVDHAAFTAAIAHQPFGEHRGAVLAQFGHMLLMSATTPGANSLVVTPTVEMQHLLWSYREGYATQWSGMEIRSLTGYPDWAELLNGARREFNRACQFVEAAIAGSLAAPRLDESVGTVHTPFPNEDDDAFYQEMASLSQVLEVPSCAL
;
A
#
# COMPACT_ATOMS: atom_id res chain seq x y z
N MET A 1 -18.29 10.95 -13.05
CA MET A 1 -18.77 11.45 -11.74
C MET A 1 -18.43 10.38 -10.71
N PHE A 2 -17.87 10.72 -9.56
CA PHE A 2 -17.63 9.72 -8.50
C PHE A 2 -18.94 9.40 -7.78
N GLY A 3 -19.18 8.13 -7.46
CA GLY A 3 -20.41 7.68 -6.83
C GLY A 3 -20.51 8.03 -5.34
N LEU A 4 -21.68 7.79 -4.74
CA LEU A 4 -21.81 7.73 -3.29
C LEU A 4 -21.10 6.49 -2.76
N TYR A 5 -20.12 6.72 -1.89
CA TYR A 5 -19.29 5.68 -1.28
C TYR A 5 -19.91 5.26 0.07
N PRO A 6 -20.16 3.96 0.33
CA PRO A 6 -20.81 3.47 1.55
C PRO A 6 -20.23 4.03 2.86
N ALA A 7 -18.90 4.14 2.96
CA ALA A 7 -18.23 4.65 4.16
C ALA A 7 -18.57 6.12 4.50
N GLY A 8 -19.17 6.86 3.57
CA GLY A 8 -19.55 8.26 3.71
C GLY A 8 -18.49 9.25 3.22
N PRO A 9 -18.82 10.55 3.25
CA PRO A 9 -18.02 11.60 2.65
C PRO A 9 -16.67 11.82 3.34
N ASP A 10 -16.53 11.45 4.62
CA ASP A 10 -15.28 11.61 5.38
C ASP A 10 -14.12 10.79 4.80
N TRP A 11 -14.44 9.75 4.03
CA TRP A 11 -13.49 8.82 3.42
C TRP A 11 -13.24 9.08 1.94
N VAL A 12 -13.61 10.26 1.46
CA VAL A 12 -13.55 10.60 0.04
C VAL A 12 -12.85 11.94 -0.11
N ARG A 13 -11.73 11.97 -0.84
CA ARG A 13 -11.05 13.21 -1.19
C ARG A 13 -10.94 13.34 -2.70
N THR A 14 -11.57 14.37 -3.25
CA THR A 14 -11.48 14.70 -4.68
C THR A 14 -10.39 15.74 -4.93
N PHE A 15 -9.66 15.55 -6.01
CA PHE A 15 -8.63 16.47 -6.49
C PHE A 15 -8.90 16.83 -7.95
N ALA A 16 -8.70 18.10 -8.30
CA ALA A 16 -8.71 18.55 -9.69
C ALA A 16 -7.29 18.48 -10.26
N THR A 17 -7.15 17.97 -11.49
CA THR A 17 -5.86 17.93 -12.19
C THR A 17 -5.87 18.91 -13.34
N VAL A 18 -4.95 19.87 -13.31
CA VAL A 18 -4.84 20.92 -14.36
C VAL A 18 -3.52 20.81 -15.12
N LYS A 19 -2.44 20.39 -14.44
CA LYS A 19 -1.07 20.44 -14.96
C LYS A 19 -0.57 19.11 -15.52
N PHE A 20 -0.88 18.00 -14.86
CA PHE A 20 -0.37 16.67 -15.19
C PHE A 20 -1.51 15.71 -15.54
N SER A 21 -1.26 14.78 -16.45
CA SER A 21 -2.25 13.76 -16.77
C SER A 21 -2.38 12.76 -15.63
N SER A 22 -3.51 12.05 -15.57
CA SER A 22 -3.73 10.98 -14.58
C SER A 22 -2.65 9.90 -14.63
N ARG A 23 -2.06 9.66 -15.81
CA ARG A 23 -0.97 8.69 -16.01
C ARG A 23 0.36 9.19 -15.46
N ASP A 24 0.68 10.48 -15.64
CA ASP A 24 1.90 11.07 -15.08
C ASP A 24 1.85 11.07 -13.54
N ILE A 25 0.68 11.39 -12.99
CA ILE A 25 0.43 11.34 -11.54
C ILE A 25 0.58 9.91 -11.02
N GLN A 26 -0.01 8.93 -11.71
CA GLN A 26 0.13 7.51 -11.36
C GLN A 26 1.61 7.10 -11.35
N HIS A 27 2.37 7.44 -12.39
CA HIS A 27 3.80 7.12 -12.49
C HIS A 27 4.60 7.72 -11.32
N SER A 28 4.40 9.01 -11.04
CA SER A 28 5.07 9.70 -9.94
C SER A 28 4.78 9.04 -8.57
N LEU A 29 3.53 8.66 -8.33
CA LEU A 29 3.13 8.00 -7.08
C LEU A 29 3.73 6.61 -6.93
N VAL A 30 3.81 5.85 -8.02
CA VAL A 30 4.42 4.52 -8.03
C VAL A 30 5.91 4.62 -7.75
N ASP A 31 6.60 5.55 -8.41
CA ASP A 31 8.05 5.71 -8.28
C ASP A 31 8.47 6.29 -6.92
N HIS A 32 7.63 7.11 -6.29
CA HIS A 32 8.05 7.94 -5.17
C HIS A 32 7.23 7.81 -3.88
N ALA A 33 6.04 7.20 -3.92
CA ALA A 33 5.13 7.14 -2.77
C ALA A 33 4.65 5.72 -2.42
N ALA A 34 5.34 4.69 -2.90
CA ALA A 34 5.03 3.28 -2.66
C ALA A 34 3.60 2.87 -3.09
N PHE A 35 3.01 3.61 -4.04
CA PHE A 35 1.78 3.17 -4.68
C PHE A 35 2.08 1.99 -5.60
N THR A 36 1.12 1.07 -5.72
CA THR A 36 1.15 0.03 -6.74
C THR A 36 0.23 0.44 -7.88
N ALA A 37 0.73 0.36 -9.12
CA ALA A 37 -0.10 0.60 -10.31
C ALA A 37 -1.22 -0.44 -10.39
N ALA A 38 -2.42 0.00 -10.72
CA ALA A 38 -3.57 -0.88 -10.91
C ALA A 38 -3.97 -0.93 -12.39
N ILE A 39 -4.58 -2.06 -12.78
CA ILE A 39 -5.36 -2.13 -14.02
C ILE A 39 -6.61 -1.25 -13.83
N ALA A 40 -7.02 -0.51 -14.88
CA ALA A 40 -8.10 0.47 -14.86
C ALA A 40 -9.51 -0.16 -14.72
N HIS A 41 -9.73 -0.90 -13.63
CA HIS A 41 -10.99 -1.55 -13.26
C HIS A 41 -11.87 -0.59 -12.43
N GLN A 42 -13.17 -0.90 -12.35
CA GLN A 42 -14.17 -0.04 -11.71
C GLN A 42 -14.85 -0.78 -10.55
N PRO A 43 -14.24 -0.82 -9.35
CA PRO A 43 -14.68 -1.67 -8.25
C PRO A 43 -16.04 -1.24 -7.66
N PHE A 44 -16.45 0.01 -7.89
CA PHE A 44 -17.75 0.54 -7.44
C PHE A 44 -18.83 0.47 -8.54
N GLY A 45 -18.54 -0.21 -9.65
CA GLY A 45 -19.45 -0.33 -10.80
C GLY A 45 -19.20 0.75 -11.86
N GLU A 46 -19.94 0.60 -12.96
CA GLU A 46 -19.73 1.38 -14.17
C GLU A 46 -19.89 2.90 -13.92
N HIS A 47 -19.00 3.69 -14.53
CA HIS A 47 -18.98 5.15 -14.46
C HIS A 47 -18.70 5.75 -13.08
N ARG A 48 -18.34 4.94 -12.06
CA ARG A 48 -18.00 5.40 -10.70
C ARG A 48 -16.50 5.67 -10.50
N GLY A 49 -15.78 5.85 -11.59
CA GLY A 49 -14.34 6.02 -11.64
C GLY A 49 -13.59 4.70 -11.87
N ALA A 50 -12.36 4.81 -12.36
CA ALA A 50 -11.48 3.68 -12.63
C ALA A 50 -10.22 3.78 -11.77
N VAL A 51 -9.77 2.67 -11.19
CA VAL A 51 -8.59 2.65 -10.33
C VAL A 51 -7.33 2.89 -11.17
N LEU A 52 -6.50 3.83 -10.72
CA LEU A 52 -5.19 4.09 -11.27
C LEU A 52 -4.12 3.41 -10.41
N ALA A 53 -4.20 3.56 -9.10
CA ALA A 53 -3.18 3.04 -8.20
C ALA A 53 -3.76 2.74 -6.83
N GLN A 54 -3.03 1.95 -6.05
CA GLN A 54 -3.41 1.56 -4.70
C GLN A 54 -2.26 1.83 -3.73
N PHE A 55 -2.60 2.31 -2.54
CA PHE A 55 -1.69 2.50 -1.41
C PHE A 55 -2.33 1.89 -0.17
N GLY A 56 -1.82 0.75 0.28
CA GLY A 56 -2.46 -0.02 1.36
C GLY A 56 -3.92 -0.33 1.03
N HIS A 57 -4.85 0.10 1.90
CA HIS A 57 -6.30 -0.03 1.70
C HIS A 57 -6.94 1.19 1.05
N MET A 58 -6.16 2.05 0.39
CA MET A 58 -6.62 3.24 -0.30
C MET A 58 -6.46 3.10 -1.81
N LEU A 59 -7.49 3.49 -2.54
CA LEU A 59 -7.54 3.53 -4.00
C LEU A 59 -7.45 4.96 -4.48
N LEU A 60 -6.56 5.22 -5.43
CA LEU A 60 -6.60 6.39 -6.28
C LEU A 60 -7.37 6.05 -7.55
N MET A 61 -8.42 6.80 -7.86
CA MET A 61 -9.25 6.59 -9.04
C MET A 61 -9.36 7.84 -9.89
N SER A 62 -9.43 7.69 -11.21
CA SER A 62 -9.79 8.77 -12.14
C SER A 62 -11.28 8.75 -12.44
N ALA A 63 -11.83 9.92 -12.76
CA ALA A 63 -13.13 10.00 -13.37
C ALA A 63 -13.11 9.35 -14.76
N THR A 64 -14.16 8.61 -15.08
CA THR A 64 -14.34 7.95 -16.38
C THR A 64 -15.21 8.77 -17.34
N THR A 65 -15.72 9.91 -16.89
CA THR A 65 -16.48 10.85 -17.72
C THR A 65 -15.53 11.55 -18.70
N PRO A 66 -15.81 11.55 -20.01
CA PRO A 66 -14.98 12.26 -20.99
C PRO A 66 -14.80 13.74 -20.62
N GLY A 67 -13.56 14.23 -20.67
CA GLY A 67 -13.23 15.61 -20.31
C GLY A 67 -13.14 15.92 -18.82
N ALA A 68 -13.44 14.96 -17.93
CA ALA A 68 -13.28 15.15 -16.50
C ALA A 68 -11.83 14.87 -16.07
N ASN A 69 -11.13 15.93 -15.65
CA ASN A 69 -9.78 15.83 -15.09
C ASN A 69 -9.84 15.89 -13.56
N SER A 70 -10.45 14.86 -12.97
CA SER A 70 -10.57 14.74 -11.52
C SER A 70 -10.12 13.38 -11.05
N LEU A 71 -9.41 13.37 -9.92
CA LEU A 71 -9.00 12.18 -9.20
C LEU A 71 -9.76 12.10 -7.87
N VAL A 72 -9.88 10.89 -7.34
CA VAL A 72 -10.42 10.66 -6.00
C VAL A 72 -9.57 9.65 -5.25
N VAL A 73 -9.35 9.91 -3.97
CA VAL A 73 -8.84 8.93 -3.03
C VAL A 73 -9.99 8.42 -2.19
N THR A 74 -10.13 7.11 -2.11
CA THR A 74 -11.19 6.42 -1.35
C THR A 74 -10.69 5.06 -0.87
N PRO A 75 -11.18 4.50 0.25
CA PRO A 75 -10.82 3.15 0.66
C PRO A 75 -11.28 2.08 -0.35
N THR A 76 -10.65 0.91 -0.29
CA THR A 76 -11.09 -0.31 -1.01
C THR A 76 -12.52 -0.70 -0.64
N VAL A 77 -13.16 -1.54 -1.46
CA VAL A 77 -14.56 -1.95 -1.26
C VAL A 77 -14.74 -2.61 0.11
N GLU A 78 -13.84 -3.52 0.46
CA GLU A 78 -13.83 -4.25 1.72
C GLU A 78 -13.68 -3.29 2.90
N MET A 79 -12.72 -2.36 2.82
CA MET A 79 -12.52 -1.34 3.84
C MET A 79 -13.74 -0.43 3.99
N GLN A 80 -14.41 -0.08 2.88
CA GLN A 80 -15.63 0.72 2.94
C GLN A 80 -16.78 0.00 3.64
N HIS A 81 -16.95 -1.30 3.41
CA HIS A 81 -17.97 -2.08 4.12
C HIS A 81 -17.71 -2.15 5.63
N LEU A 82 -16.45 -2.29 6.04
CA LEU A 82 -16.06 -2.30 7.46
C LEU A 82 -16.27 -0.93 8.11
N LEU A 83 -15.82 0.14 7.47
CA LEU A 83 -15.99 1.52 7.95
C LEU A 83 -17.47 1.91 8.06
N TRP A 84 -18.28 1.52 7.06
CA TRP A 84 -19.73 1.70 7.11
C TRP A 84 -20.34 0.90 8.26
N SER A 85 -20.00 -0.39 8.40
CA SER A 85 -20.53 -1.25 9.47
C SER A 85 -20.23 -0.69 10.86
N TYR A 86 -19.01 -0.16 11.05
CA TYR A 86 -18.65 0.49 12.31
C TYR A 86 -19.51 1.73 12.59
N ARG A 87 -19.68 2.60 11.58
CA ARG A 87 -20.47 3.84 11.72
C ARG A 87 -21.94 3.58 12.03
N GLU A 88 -22.54 2.57 11.41
CA GLU A 88 -23.96 2.23 11.61
C GLU A 88 -24.21 1.35 12.85
N GLY A 89 -23.18 1.06 13.65
CA GLY A 89 -23.31 0.27 14.88
C GLY A 89 -23.35 -1.25 14.67
N TYR A 90 -22.99 -1.74 13.47
CA TYR A 90 -22.89 -3.15 13.12
C TYR A 90 -21.49 -3.74 13.34
N ALA A 91 -20.64 -3.09 14.14
CA ALA A 91 -19.27 -3.55 14.41
C ALA A 91 -19.21 -4.98 14.98
N THR A 92 -20.24 -5.39 15.73
CA THR A 92 -20.33 -6.73 16.35
C THR A 92 -20.64 -7.86 15.36
N GLN A 93 -21.01 -7.54 14.11
CA GLN A 93 -21.24 -8.53 13.06
C GLN A 93 -19.93 -9.08 12.47
N TRP A 94 -18.80 -8.43 12.76
CA TRP A 94 -17.49 -8.80 12.26
C TRP A 94 -16.66 -9.38 13.40
N SER A 95 -16.20 -10.61 13.23
CA SER A 95 -15.21 -11.19 14.13
C SER A 95 -13.83 -10.55 13.95
N GLY A 96 -13.00 -10.59 14.99
CA GLY A 96 -11.61 -10.14 14.88
C GLY A 96 -10.80 -10.92 13.84
N MET A 97 -11.16 -12.17 13.58
CA MET A 97 -10.55 -12.99 12.52
C MET A 97 -10.91 -12.45 11.14
N GLU A 98 -12.18 -12.13 10.87
CA GLU A 98 -12.60 -11.55 9.59
C GLU A 98 -11.94 -10.19 9.33
N ILE A 99 -11.89 -9.33 10.35
CA ILE A 99 -11.21 -8.03 10.26
C ILE A 99 -9.74 -8.21 9.86
N ARG A 100 -9.04 -9.14 10.53
CA ARG A 100 -7.64 -9.44 10.23
C ARG A 100 -7.46 -10.06 8.85
N SER A 101 -8.33 -10.97 8.43
CA SER A 101 -8.24 -11.59 7.11
C SER A 101 -8.48 -10.59 5.98
N LEU A 102 -9.40 -9.64 6.16
CA LEU A 102 -9.73 -8.64 5.14
C LEU A 102 -8.73 -7.49 5.08
N THR A 103 -8.18 -7.09 6.22
CA THR A 103 -7.42 -5.82 6.32
C THR A 103 -6.01 -5.96 6.87
N GLY A 104 -5.66 -7.10 7.46
CA GLY A 104 -4.42 -7.29 8.20
C GLY A 104 -4.42 -6.65 9.60
N TYR A 105 -5.42 -5.84 9.95
CA TYR A 105 -5.51 -5.21 11.27
C TYR A 105 -6.00 -6.18 12.35
N PRO A 106 -5.46 -6.09 13.58
CA PRO A 106 -5.79 -7.03 14.65
C PRO A 106 -7.20 -6.85 15.23
N ASP A 107 -7.72 -5.63 15.23
CA ASP A 107 -9.00 -5.25 15.82
C ASP A 107 -9.54 -3.95 15.21
N TRP A 108 -10.73 -3.53 15.66
CA TRP A 108 -11.39 -2.30 15.22
C TRP A 108 -10.59 -1.03 15.53
N ALA A 109 -9.91 -0.95 16.68
CA ALA A 109 -9.21 0.27 17.08
C ALA A 109 -8.01 0.52 16.16
N GLU A 110 -7.20 -0.52 15.92
CA GLU A 110 -6.09 -0.45 14.97
C GLU A 110 -6.57 -0.25 13.53
N LEU A 111 -7.68 -0.87 13.13
CA LEU A 111 -8.27 -0.65 11.81
C LEU A 111 -8.64 0.81 11.61
N LEU A 112 -9.38 1.43 12.53
CA LEU A 112 -9.87 2.80 12.36
C LEU A 112 -8.72 3.81 12.36
N ASN A 113 -7.75 3.62 13.27
CA ASN A 113 -6.57 4.48 13.34
C ASN A 113 -5.68 4.28 12.12
N GLY A 114 -5.44 3.04 11.71
CA GLY A 114 -4.69 2.66 10.53
C GLY A 114 -5.30 3.23 9.25
N ALA A 115 -6.60 3.00 9.03
CA ALA A 115 -7.32 3.53 7.89
C ALA A 115 -7.26 5.06 7.82
N ARG A 116 -7.43 5.78 8.94
CA ARG A 116 -7.29 7.25 8.95
C ARG A 116 -5.89 7.71 8.59
N ARG A 117 -4.85 7.05 9.13
CA ARG A 117 -3.45 7.36 8.80
C ARG A 117 -3.15 7.09 7.33
N GLU A 118 -3.54 5.93 6.81
CA GLU A 118 -3.36 5.56 5.42
C GLU A 118 -4.09 6.51 4.48
N PHE A 119 -5.35 6.84 4.77
CA PHE A 119 -6.15 7.76 3.96
C PHE A 119 -5.52 9.15 3.90
N ASN A 120 -5.13 9.72 5.04
CA ASN A 120 -4.48 11.02 5.09
C ASN A 120 -3.14 11.02 4.34
N ARG A 121 -2.35 9.96 4.52
CA ARG A 121 -1.05 9.82 3.84
C ARG A 121 -1.22 9.68 2.32
N ALA A 122 -2.17 8.86 1.86
CA ALA A 122 -2.49 8.74 0.45
C ALA A 122 -2.94 10.09 -0.15
N CYS A 123 -3.78 10.85 0.57
CA CYS A 123 -4.18 12.19 0.15
C CYS A 123 -2.98 13.15 0.03
N GLN A 124 -2.08 13.16 1.01
CA GLN A 124 -0.87 14.00 0.99
C GLN A 124 0.05 13.66 -0.18
N PHE A 125 0.26 12.37 -0.46
CA PHE A 125 1.06 11.95 -1.61
C PHE A 125 0.44 12.36 -2.93
N VAL A 126 -0.87 12.17 -3.09
CA VAL A 126 -1.60 12.59 -4.30
C VAL A 126 -1.54 14.10 -4.48
N GLU A 127 -1.71 14.87 -3.41
CA GLU A 127 -1.58 16.33 -3.45
C GLU A 127 -0.17 16.76 -3.87
N ALA A 128 0.87 16.16 -3.30
CA ALA A 128 2.26 16.41 -3.67
C ALA A 128 2.57 16.01 -5.13
N ALA A 129 2.01 14.89 -5.61
CA ALA A 129 2.16 14.44 -6.99
C ALA A 129 1.48 15.44 -7.97
N ILE A 130 0.29 15.93 -7.63
CA ILE A 130 -0.43 16.93 -8.43
C ILE A 130 0.35 18.26 -8.45
N ALA A 131 0.95 18.66 -7.32
CA ALA A 131 1.80 19.83 -7.25
C ALA A 131 3.14 19.66 -8.01
N GLY A 132 3.53 18.41 -8.30
CA GLY A 132 4.83 18.07 -8.88
C GLY A 132 5.99 18.22 -7.89
N SER A 133 5.71 18.13 -6.59
CA SER A 133 6.69 18.25 -5.50
C SER A 133 7.02 16.91 -4.84
N LEU A 134 6.48 15.80 -5.36
CA LEU A 134 6.76 14.47 -4.83
C LEU A 134 8.21 14.09 -5.16
N ALA A 135 9.04 13.98 -4.12
CA ALA A 135 10.44 13.61 -4.26
C ALA A 135 10.62 12.11 -4.04
N ALA A 136 11.59 11.53 -4.74
CA ALA A 136 11.98 10.14 -4.51
C ALA A 136 12.36 9.91 -3.04
N PRO A 137 12.03 8.73 -2.47
CA PRO A 137 12.57 8.31 -1.19
C PRO A 137 14.09 8.43 -1.25
N ARG A 138 14.69 9.14 -0.29
CA ARG A 138 16.14 9.13 -0.15
C ARG A 138 16.52 7.69 0.16
N LEU A 139 17.15 7.02 -0.78
CA LEU A 139 17.91 5.82 -0.48
C LEU A 139 19.03 6.30 0.42
N ASP A 140 18.94 6.02 1.72
CA ASP A 140 20.09 6.19 2.59
C ASP A 140 21.19 5.29 2.01
N GLU A 141 22.23 5.90 1.44
CA GLU A 141 23.41 5.24 0.89
C GLU A 141 24.17 4.40 1.96
N SER A 142 23.65 4.32 3.19
CA SER A 142 24.23 3.55 4.29
C SER A 142 23.86 2.06 4.29
N VAL A 143 22.93 1.59 3.44
CA VAL A 143 22.85 0.15 3.16
C VAL A 143 23.90 -0.14 2.11
N GLY A 144 25.14 -0.33 2.59
CA GLY A 144 26.28 -0.67 1.76
C GLY A 144 25.86 -1.74 0.77
N THR A 145 26.02 -1.44 -0.52
CA THR A 145 25.83 -2.38 -1.61
C THR A 145 26.56 -3.65 -1.20
N VAL A 146 25.82 -4.69 -0.84
CA VAL A 146 26.38 -6.01 -0.60
C VAL A 146 26.80 -6.52 -1.98
N HIS A 147 27.96 -6.03 -2.43
CA HIS A 147 28.65 -6.44 -3.63
C HIS A 147 29.35 -7.78 -3.42
N THR A 148 28.99 -8.56 -2.40
CA THR A 148 29.38 -9.96 -2.38
C THR A 148 28.58 -10.64 -3.48
N PRO A 149 29.24 -11.13 -4.55
CA PRO A 149 28.58 -12.01 -5.51
C PRO A 149 27.93 -13.15 -4.72
N PHE A 150 26.80 -13.65 -5.20
CA PHE A 150 26.30 -14.93 -4.68
C PHE A 150 27.44 -15.96 -4.75
N PRO A 151 27.67 -16.73 -3.68
CA PRO A 151 28.69 -17.76 -3.67
C PRO A 151 28.50 -18.65 -4.90
N ASN A 152 29.52 -18.75 -5.74
CA ASN A 152 29.51 -19.70 -6.85
C ASN A 152 29.55 -21.11 -6.27
N GLU A 153 28.85 -22.08 -6.87
CA GLU A 153 28.84 -23.46 -6.38
C GLU A 153 30.24 -24.11 -6.40
N ASP A 154 31.17 -23.54 -7.19
CA ASP A 154 32.58 -23.93 -7.26
C ASP A 154 33.51 -23.15 -6.30
N ASP A 155 32.96 -22.28 -5.43
CA ASP A 155 33.77 -21.50 -4.50
C ASP A 155 34.10 -22.31 -3.24
N ASP A 156 35.04 -23.24 -3.38
CA ASP A 156 35.52 -24.16 -2.33
C ASP A 156 35.94 -23.42 -1.05
N ALA A 157 36.42 -22.17 -1.17
CA ALA A 157 36.86 -21.37 -0.04
C ALA A 157 35.70 -20.99 0.89
N PHE A 158 34.53 -20.66 0.35
CA PHE A 158 33.33 -20.35 1.12
C PHE A 158 32.84 -21.57 1.91
N TYR A 159 32.80 -22.74 1.27
CA TYR A 159 32.40 -23.98 1.93
C TYR A 159 33.41 -24.44 3.00
N GLN A 160 34.71 -24.21 2.79
CA GLN A 160 35.74 -24.48 3.78
C GLN A 160 35.63 -23.56 5.01
N GLU A 161 35.34 -22.28 4.81
CA GLU A 161 35.10 -21.33 5.90
C GLU A 161 33.86 -21.74 6.70
N MET A 162 32.76 -22.09 6.03
CA MET A 162 31.52 -22.52 6.68
C MET A 162 31.68 -23.87 7.39
N ALA A 163 32.50 -24.78 6.85
CA ALA A 163 32.87 -26.03 7.51
C ALA A 163 33.77 -25.80 8.74
N SER A 164 34.66 -24.81 8.71
CA SER A 164 35.47 -24.45 9.87
C SER A 164 34.62 -23.86 11.01
N LEU A 165 33.63 -23.04 10.67
CA LEU A 165 32.71 -22.44 11.64
C LEU A 165 31.78 -23.50 12.28
N SER A 166 31.38 -24.52 11.54
CA SER A 166 30.56 -25.62 12.07
C SER A 166 31.36 -26.54 13.01
N GLN A 167 32.66 -26.71 12.79
CA GLN A 167 33.54 -27.44 13.71
C GLN A 167 33.73 -26.75 15.07
N VAL A 168 33.60 -25.41 15.14
CA VAL A 168 33.65 -24.66 16.41
C VAL A 168 32.35 -24.81 17.22
N LEU A 169 31.27 -25.26 16.60
CA LEU A 169 29.95 -25.45 17.22
C LEU A 169 29.66 -26.91 17.62
N GLU A 170 30.69 -27.76 17.74
CA GLU A 170 30.53 -29.07 18.37
C GLU A 170 30.10 -28.90 19.84
N VAL A 171 28.80 -29.07 20.08
CA VAL A 171 28.17 -29.07 21.40
C VAL A 171 28.81 -30.18 22.25
N PRO A 172 29.16 -29.94 23.53
CA PRO A 172 29.74 -30.99 24.36
C PRO A 172 28.79 -32.19 24.42
N SER A 173 29.33 -33.35 24.09
CA SER A 173 28.68 -34.65 24.28
C SER A 173 28.09 -34.72 25.70
N CYS A 174 26.76 -34.78 25.80
CA CYS A 174 26.10 -35.15 27.05
C CYS A 174 26.42 -36.62 27.33
N ALA A 175 27.54 -36.85 28.01
CA ALA A 175 27.90 -38.15 28.54
C ALA A 175 27.01 -38.48 29.76
N LEU A 176 26.20 -39.52 29.57
CA LEU A 176 25.59 -40.48 30.51
C LEU A 176 25.55 -40.13 32.01
#